data_AF-A0A938BZY6-F1
#
_entry.id   AF-A0A938BZY6-F1
#
_cell.length_a   1.000
_cell.length_b   1.000
_cell.length_c   1.000
_cell.angle_alpha   90.00
_cell.angle_beta   90.00
_cell.angle_gamma   90.00
#
_symmetry.space_group_name_H-M   'P 1'
#
loop_
_entity.id
_entity.type
_entity.pdbx_description
1 polymer ?
#
loop_
_entity_poly.entity_id
_entity_poly.type
_entity_poly.pdbx_seq_one_letter_code
_entity_poly.pdbx_strand_id
1 'polypeptide(L)' 'MPRLLNLDPVSRAQLQAGDLVFYNTLKRPFSHVGICIGHGRFVHASKSGAQVRLEPIRGAYWTLRFDRVRWIEPGS' A
#
# COMPACT_ATOMS: atom_id res chain seq x y z
N MET A 1 1.65 15.03 14.36
CA MET A 1 2.38 15.79 13.31
C MET A 1 1.72 15.50 11.97
N PRO A 2 0.87 16.38 11.41
CA PRO A 2 0.36 16.19 10.06
C PRO A 2 1.54 16.22 9.08
N ARG A 3 1.59 15.25 8.15
CA ARG A 3 2.61 15.16 7.10
C ARG A 3 2.38 16.35 6.16
N LEU A 4 3.26 17.36 6.23
CA LEU A 4 3.19 18.53 5.34
C LEU A 4 3.33 18.08 3.89
N LEU A 5 2.38 18.53 3.08
CA LEU A 5 2.18 18.31 1.66
C LEU A 5 3.46 18.56 0.85
N ASN A 6 4.22 17.50 0.64
CA ASN A 6 4.91 17.34 -0.62
C ASN A 6 4.41 16.01 -1.19
N LEU A 7 3.94 16.01 -2.44
CA LEU A 7 3.46 14.81 -3.15
C LEU A 7 4.60 13.83 -3.48
N ASP A 8 5.67 13.87 -2.69
CA ASP A 8 6.81 13.00 -2.82
C ASP A 8 6.38 11.56 -2.54
N PRO A 9 6.88 10.59 -3.33
CA PRO A 9 6.65 9.19 -3.05
C PRO A 9 7.01 8.87 -1.60
N VAL A 10 6.01 8.45 -0.81
CA VAL A 10 6.26 8.04 0.58
C VAL A 10 7.16 6.81 0.54
N SER A 11 8.33 6.91 1.18
CA SER A 11 9.23 5.77 1.24
C SER A 11 8.57 4.62 2.02
N ARG A 12 8.89 3.36 1.66
CA ARG A 12 8.40 2.18 2.40
C ARG A 12 8.81 2.16 3.88
N ALA A 13 9.73 3.02 4.30
CA ALA A 13 10.15 3.17 5.69
C ALA A 13 9.27 4.16 6.48
N GLN A 14 8.54 5.04 5.78
CA GLN A 14 7.70 6.08 6.36
C GLN A 14 6.20 5.74 6.28
N LEU A 15 5.86 4.51 5.93
CA LEU A 15 4.47 4.05 5.83
C LEU A 15 3.73 4.23 7.16
N GLN A 16 2.60 4.94 7.10
CA GLN A 16 1.67 5.16 8.20
C GLN A 16 0.36 4.40 7.94
N ALA A 17 -0.40 4.15 8.99
CA ALA A 17 -1.74 3.61 8.84
C ALA A 17 -2.60 4.58 7.97
N GLY A 18 -3.32 4.04 7.00
CA GLY A 18 -4.10 4.80 6.02
C GLY A 18 -3.39 5.08 4.70
N ASP A 19 -2.07 4.96 4.62
CA ASP A 19 -1.34 5.04 3.34
C ASP A 19 -1.80 3.92 2.38
N LEU A 20 -1.97 4.24 1.10
CA LEU A 20 -2.20 3.25 0.05
C LEU A 20 -0.88 2.69 -0.46
N VAL A 21 -0.81 1.36 -0.56
CA VAL A 21 0.32 0.63 -1.15
C VAL A 21 -0.09 0.00 -2.46
N PHE A 22 0.69 0.24 -3.53
CA PHE A 22 0.41 -0.24 -4.87
C PHE A 22 1.40 -1.32 -5.31
N TYR A 23 0.89 -2.33 -6.01
CA TYR A 23 1.66 -3.44 -6.53
C TYR A 23 1.30 -3.83 -7.98
N ASN A 24 2.27 -4.43 -8.66
CA ASN A 24 2.16 -5.03 -9.98
C ASN A 24 2.00 -6.56 -9.88
N THR A 25 0.76 -7.04 -9.69
CA THR A 25 0.43 -8.46 -9.67
C THR A 25 -0.04 -8.98 -11.03
N LEU A 26 -0.47 -8.08 -11.94
CA LEU A 26 -1.02 -8.41 -13.26
C LEU A 26 -0.11 -8.04 -14.44
N LYS A 27 1.20 -7.84 -14.20
CA LYS A 27 2.19 -7.39 -15.21
C LYS A 27 1.83 -6.03 -15.86
N ARG A 28 1.10 -5.17 -15.13
CA ARG A 28 0.85 -3.78 -15.49
C ARG A 28 0.94 -2.89 -14.24
N PRO A 29 1.40 -1.62 -14.36
CA PRO A 29 1.55 -0.74 -13.21
C PRO A 29 0.26 -0.56 -12.40
N PHE A 30 0.38 -0.47 -11.07
CA PHE A 30 -0.71 -0.16 -10.14
C PHE A 30 -1.91 -1.14 -10.22
N SER A 31 -1.65 -2.37 -10.66
CA SER A 31 -2.69 -3.39 -10.87
C SER A 31 -3.36 -3.90 -9.60
N HIS A 32 -2.74 -3.69 -8.44
CA HIS A 32 -3.24 -4.11 -7.13
C HIS A 32 -3.01 -3.00 -6.11
N VAL A 33 -3.95 -2.82 -5.20
CA VAL A 33 -3.87 -1.84 -4.11
C VAL A 33 -4.26 -2.46 -2.78
N GLY A 34 -3.69 -1.96 -1.70
CA GLY A 34 -4.16 -2.21 -0.35
C GLY A 34 -3.89 -1.03 0.57
N ILE A 35 -4.44 -1.11 1.77
CA ILE A 35 -4.36 -0.03 2.77
C ILE A 35 -3.37 -0.47 3.85
N CYS A 36 -2.36 0.34 4.10
CA CYS A 36 -1.46 0.14 5.23
C CYS A 36 -2.24 0.25 6.54
N ILE A 37 -2.07 -0.74 7.43
CA ILE A 37 -2.70 -0.74 8.76
C ILE A 37 -1.68 -0.48 9.88
N GLY A 38 -0.46 -0.07 9.52
CA GLY A 38 0.66 0.05 10.45
C GLY A 38 1.42 -1.27 10.68
N HIS A 39 2.46 -1.22 11.49
CA HIS A 39 3.32 -2.38 11.82
C HIS A 39 3.85 -3.15 10.60
N GLY A 40 4.09 -2.47 9.48
CA GLY A 40 4.57 -3.08 8.25
C GLY A 40 3.58 -4.04 7.59
N ARG A 41 2.28 -3.93 7.90
CA ARG A 41 1.21 -4.77 7.33
C ARG A 41 0.20 -3.94 6.56
N PHE A 42 -0.47 -4.59 5.62
CA PHE A 42 -1.53 -3.99 4.83
C PHE A 42 -2.73 -4.94 4.72
N VAL A 43 -3.91 -4.36 4.51
CA VAL A 43 -5.16 -5.07 4.24
C VAL A 43 -5.53 -4.92 2.76
N HIS A 44 -6.00 -6.00 2.13
CA HIS A 44 -6.36 -6.01 0.72
C HIS A 44 -7.36 -7.12 0.37
N ALA A 45 -8.09 -6.93 -0.72
CA ALA A 45 -8.91 -7.96 -1.34
C ALA A 45 -8.09 -8.68 -2.41
N SER A 46 -7.65 -9.92 -2.15
CA SER A 46 -6.69 -10.61 -3.01
C SER A 46 -7.21 -10.93 -4.42
N LYS A 47 -8.52 -11.14 -4.57
CA LYS A 47 -9.25 -11.33 -5.84
C LYS A 47 -10.76 -11.27 -5.60
N SER A 48 -11.55 -11.09 -6.66
CA SER A 48 -13.02 -11.14 -6.59
C SER A 48 -13.51 -12.42 -5.91
N GLY A 49 -14.40 -12.26 -4.93
CA GLY A 49 -14.99 -13.38 -4.16
C GLY A 49 -14.08 -13.99 -3.09
N ALA A 50 -12.82 -13.56 -2.97
CA ALA A 50 -11.95 -13.99 -1.87
C ALA A 50 -12.15 -13.12 -0.62
N GLN A 51 -11.86 -13.71 0.54
CA GLN A 51 -11.83 -12.99 1.81
C GLN A 51 -10.74 -11.90 1.80
N VAL A 52 -11.02 -10.81 2.51
CA VAL A 52 -10.06 -9.75 2.79
C VAL A 52 -8.94 -10.32 3.69
N ARG A 53 -7.68 -10.02 3.36
CA ARG A 53 -6.51 -10.57 4.06
C ARG A 53 -5.62 -9.46 4.61
N LEU A 54 -4.84 -9.82 5.62
CA LEU A 54 -3.76 -9.03 6.19
C LEU A 54 -2.42 -9.68 5.85
N GLU A 55 -1.51 -8.93 5.25
CA GLU A 55 -0.21 -9.45 4.84
C GLU A 55 0.94 -8.47 5.13
N PRO A 56 2.19 -8.96 5.24
CA PRO A 56 3.36 -8.10 5.38
C PRO A 56 3.64 -7.33 4.07
N ILE A 57 3.82 -6.02 4.17
CA ILE A 57 4.14 -5.14 3.03
C ILE A 57 5.48 -5.54 2.39
N ARG A 58 6.42 -6.02 3.20
CA ARG A 58 7.76 -6.48 2.78
C ARG A 58 7.88 -8.00 2.67
N GLY A 59 6.76 -8.73 2.56
CA GLY A 59 6.80 -10.16 2.24
C GLY A 59 7.48 -10.38 0.88
N ALA A 60 8.11 -11.54 0.68
CA ALA A 60 8.89 -11.80 -0.54
C ALA A 60 8.05 -11.61 -1.83
N TYR A 61 6.81 -12.10 -1.83
CA TYR A 61 5.87 -11.96 -2.96
C TYR A 61 5.56 -10.49 -3.28
N TRP A 62 5.31 -9.67 -2.26
CA TRP A 62 4.92 -8.27 -2.38
C TRP A 62 6.09 -7.35 -2.69
N THR A 63 7.27 -7.65 -2.14
CA THR A 63 8.50 -6.88 -2.34
C THR A 63 8.89 -6.83 -3.82
N LEU A 64 8.78 -7.96 -4.52
CA LEU A 64 9.09 -8.07 -5.95
C LEU A 64 8.09 -7.33 -6.85
N ARG A 65 6.92 -6.95 -6.31
CA ARG A 65 5.81 -6.36 -7.06
C ARG A 65 5.52 -4.94 -6.62
N PHE A 66 6.30 -4.38 -5.71
CA PHE A 66 6.02 -3.06 -5.16
C PHE A 66 6.20 -1.97 -6.23
N ASP A 67 5.17 -1.15 -6.42
CA ASP A 67 5.24 0.02 -7.29
C ASP A 67 5.55 1.28 -6.48
N ARG A 68 4.61 1.70 -5.61
CA ARG A 68 4.74 2.94 -4.81
C ARG A 68 3.80 2.98 -3.61
N VAL A 69 3.98 3.99 -2.75
CA VAL A 69 3.05 4.37 -1.68
C VAL A 69 2.42 5.72 -2.00
N ARG A 70 1.16 5.93 -1.63
CA ARG A 70 0.48 7.22 -1.68
C ARG A 70 -0.26 7.49 -0.37
N TRP A 71 -0.05 8.68 0.19
CA TRP A 71 -0.90 9.22 1.24
C TRP A 71 -2.15 9.85 0.63
N ILE A 72 -3.32 9.63 1.24
CA ILE A 72 -4.55 10.35 0.90
C ILE A 72 -4.86 11.27 2.07
N GLU A 73 -4.97 12.57 1.78
CA GLU A 73 -5.40 13.52 2.80
C GLU A 73 -6.85 13.25 3.19
N PRO A 74 -7.16 13.15 4.49
CA PRO A 74 -8.55 13.05 4.93
C PRO A 74 -9.34 14.29 4.47
N GLY A 75 -10.37 14.10 3.65
CA GLY A 75 -11.28 15.16 3.22
C GLY A 75 -11.00 15.80 1.85
N SER A 76 -10.11 15.22 1.03
CA SER A 76 -9.93 15.59 -0.39
C SER A 76 -11.05 15.06 -1.30
#